data_AF-A0A6L8LI41-F1
#
_entry.id   AF-A0A6L8LI41-F1
#
_cell.length_a   1.000
_cell.length_b   1.000
_cell.length_c   1.000
_cell.angle_alpha   90.00
_cell.angle_beta   90.00
_cell.angle_gamma   90.00
#
_symmetry.space_group_name_H-M   'P 1'
#
loop_
_entity.id
_entity.type
_entity.pdbx_description
1 polymer ?
#
loop_
_entity_poly.entity_id
_entity_poly.type
_entity_poly.pdbx_seq_one_letter_code
_entity_poly.pdbx_strand_id
1 'polypeptide(L)'
;MRSFFYIVTALSVIGLAFWAYQENYKTQAALDQTEDLQARIGATRSRLAMLRAEWAYLNRPDRLRELAEINFDRLGLLPLAPEQFGKVDQVAYPAQVSNFVITEPVDVSSRGGM
;
A
#
# COMPACT_ATOMS: atom_id res chain seq x y z
N MET A 1 13.24 -58.50 -30.88
CA MET A 1 12.00 -57.74 -30.54
C MET A 1 11.88 -57.46 -29.04
N ARG A 2 11.73 -58.47 -28.16
CA ARG A 2 11.50 -58.25 -26.70
C ARG A 2 12.59 -57.43 -25.98
N SER A 3 13.87 -57.70 -26.26
CA SER A 3 15.00 -56.96 -25.66
C SER A 3 15.00 -55.46 -25.98
N PHE A 4 14.60 -55.08 -27.18
CA PHE A 4 14.49 -53.67 -27.58
C PHE A 4 13.47 -52.92 -26.73
N PHE A 5 12.29 -53.50 -26.52
CA PHE A 5 11.26 -52.90 -25.66
C PHE A 5 11.75 -52.75 -24.21
N TYR A 6 12.45 -53.74 -23.66
CA TYR A 6 13.02 -53.61 -22.30
C TYR A 6 14.05 -52.49 -22.19
N ILE A 7 14.93 -52.33 -23.18
CA ILE A 7 15.93 -51.25 -23.20
C ILE A 7 15.24 -49.88 -23.30
N VAL A 8 14.27 -49.73 -24.20
CA VAL A 8 13.53 -48.47 -24.34
C VAL A 8 12.80 -48.12 -23.06
N THR A 9 12.08 -49.07 -22.46
CA THR A 9 11.37 -48.84 -21.19
C THR A 9 12.33 -48.48 -20.06
N ALA A 10 13.48 -49.17 -19.95
CA ALA A 10 14.49 -48.84 -18.94
C ALA A 10 15.03 -47.41 -19.13
N LEU A 11 15.35 -47.02 -20.37
CA LEU A 11 15.79 -45.66 -20.69
C LEU A 11 14.69 -44.62 -20.40
N SER A 12 13.43 -44.92 -20.69
CA SER A 12 12.31 -44.04 -20.34
C SER A 12 12.17 -43.85 -18.84
N VAL A 13 12.30 -44.92 -18.04
CA VAL A 13 12.25 -44.81 -16.57
C VAL A 13 13.42 -43.99 -16.03
N ILE A 14 14.64 -44.19 -16.55
CA ILE A 14 15.82 -43.39 -16.17
C ILE A 14 15.61 -41.92 -16.52
N GLY A 15 15.09 -41.62 -17.71
CA GLY A 15 14.78 -40.26 -18.15
C GLY A 15 13.76 -39.57 -17.25
N LEU A 16 12.69 -40.28 -16.87
CA LEU A 16 11.69 -39.77 -15.93
C LEU A 16 12.26 -39.55 -14.53
N ALA A 17 13.13 -40.44 -14.04
CA ALA A 17 13.79 -40.28 -12.75
C ALA A 17 14.68 -39.03 -12.73
N PHE A 18 15.46 -38.80 -13.79
CA PHE A 18 16.28 -37.61 -13.93
C PHE A 18 15.43 -36.34 -14.00
N TRP A 19 14.36 -36.36 -14.80
CA TRP A 19 13.45 -35.22 -14.93
C TRP A 19 12.77 -34.87 -13.60
N ALA A 20 12.26 -35.87 -12.87
CA ALA A 20 11.63 -35.67 -11.56
C ALA A 20 12.61 -35.10 -10.53
N TYR A 21 13.87 -35.58 -10.53
CA TYR A 21 14.92 -35.05 -9.65
C TYR A 21 15.23 -33.59 -9.99
N GLN A 22 15.38 -33.26 -11.27
CA GLN A 22 15.64 -31.89 -11.70
C GLN A 22 14.47 -30.96 -11.32
N GLU A 23 13.23 -31.41 -11.48
CA GLU A 23 12.05 -30.62 -11.15
C GLU A 23 11.97 -30.36 -9.64
N ASN A 24 12.29 -31.37 -8.82
CA ASN A 24 12.38 -31.22 -7.37
C ASN A 24 13.41 -30.16 -6.95
N TYR A 25 14.59 -30.14 -7.57
CA TYR A 25 15.60 -29.10 -7.32
C TYR A 25 15.12 -27.70 -7.67
N LYS A 26 14.42 -27.55 -8.80
CA LYS A 26 13.85 -26.25 -9.19
C LYS A 26 12.80 -25.79 -8.19
N THR A 27 11.95 -26.70 -7.71
CA THR A 27 10.95 -26.38 -6.68
C THR A 27 11.63 -25.94 -5.39
N GLN A 28 12.62 -26.69 -4.92
CA GLN A 28 13.39 -26.33 -3.71
C GLN A 28 14.07 -24.97 -3.86
N ALA A 29 14.74 -24.71 -4.98
CA ALA A 29 15.38 -23.43 -5.23
C ALA A 29 14.40 -22.25 -5.26
N ALA A 30 13.18 -22.45 -5.75
CA ALA A 30 12.14 -21.44 -5.73
C ALA A 30 11.62 -21.19 -4.30
N LEU A 31 11.45 -22.25 -3.50
CA LEU A 31 11.06 -22.14 -2.09
C LEU A 31 12.12 -21.36 -1.29
N ASP A 32 13.39 -21.72 -1.42
CA ASP A 32 14.51 -21.04 -0.74
C ASP A 32 14.54 -19.53 -1.08
N GLN A 33 14.34 -19.17 -2.35
CA GLN A 33 14.26 -17.78 -2.77
C GLN A 33 13.09 -17.04 -2.14
N THR A 34 11.92 -17.68 -2.06
CA THR A 34 10.75 -17.07 -1.42
C THR A 34 10.94 -16.89 0.09
N GLU A 35 11.60 -17.84 0.76
CA GLU A 35 11.91 -17.74 2.19
C GLU A 35 12.88 -16.58 2.47
N ASP A 36 13.97 -16.45 1.70
CA ASP A 36 14.90 -15.32 1.83
C ASP A 36 14.20 -13.98 1.57
N LEU A 37 13.34 -13.91 0.55
CA LEU A 37 12.58 -12.69 0.27
C LEU A 37 11.63 -12.34 1.42
N GLN A 38 10.91 -13.31 1.99
CA GLN A 38 10.04 -13.07 3.13
C GLN A 38 10.81 -12.60 4.36
N ALA A 39 11.98 -13.18 4.64
CA ALA A 39 12.84 -12.73 5.72
C ALA A 39 13.28 -11.26 5.53
N ARG A 40 13.68 -10.88 4.31
CA ARG A 40 14.02 -9.49 3.96
C ARG A 40 12.84 -8.54 4.09
N ILE A 41 11.64 -8.96 3.67
CA ILE A 41 10.41 -8.18 3.84
C ILE A 41 10.12 -7.96 5.33
N GLY A 42 10.25 -9.01 6.15
CA GLY A 42 10.08 -8.93 7.60
C GLY A 42 11.03 -7.91 8.24
N ALA A 43 12.32 -8.00 7.91
CA ALA A 43 13.34 -7.06 8.41
C ALA A 43 13.08 -5.61 7.93
N THR A 44 12.61 -5.44 6.70
CA THR A 44 12.28 -4.09 6.20
C THR A 44 11.05 -3.51 6.90
N ARG A 45 10.03 -4.34 7.17
CA ARG A 45 8.83 -3.92 7.90
C ARG A 45 9.13 -3.54 9.34
N SER A 46 10.00 -4.28 10.03
CA SER A 46 10.41 -3.93 11.41
C SER A 46 11.15 -2.60 11.44
N ARG A 47 12.06 -2.36 10.49
CA ARG A 47 12.74 -1.07 10.35
C ARG A 47 11.76 0.07 10.06
N LEU A 48 10.78 -0.16 9.18
CA LEU A 48 9.75 0.83 8.89
C LEU A 48 8.91 1.17 10.12
N ALA A 49 8.56 0.17 10.94
CA ALA A 49 7.82 0.39 12.18
C ALA A 49 8.61 1.25 13.18
N MET A 50 9.91 0.98 13.33
CA MET A 50 10.80 1.82 14.16
C MET A 50 10.85 3.26 13.66
N LEU A 51 11.08 3.47 12.35
CA LEU A 51 11.15 4.82 11.76
C LEU A 51 9.83 5.58 11.91
N ARG A 52 8.68 4.90 11.81
CA ARG A 52 7.37 5.51 12.08
C ARG A 52 7.21 5.93 13.54
N ALA A 53 7.70 5.11 14.48
CA ALA A 53 7.70 5.44 15.90
C ALA A 53 8.61 6.65 16.20
N GLU A 54 9.81 6.68 15.61
CA GLU A 54 10.71 7.84 15.70
C GLU A 54 10.07 9.10 15.12
N TRP A 55 9.46 9.00 13.93
CA TRP A 55 8.75 10.12 13.32
C TRP A 55 7.62 10.61 14.21
N ALA A 56 6.81 9.70 14.77
CA ALA A 56 5.73 10.05 15.69
C ALA A 56 6.26 10.76 16.93
N TYR A 57 7.37 10.27 17.51
CA TYR A 57 8.02 10.91 18.65
C TYR A 57 8.55 12.31 18.32
N LEU A 58 9.21 12.47 17.16
CA LEU A 58 9.75 13.76 16.72
C LEU A 58 8.65 14.78 16.44
N ASN A 59 7.49 14.34 15.93
CA ASN A 59 6.36 15.19 15.58
C ASN A 59 5.31 15.34 16.70
N ARG A 60 5.64 14.99 17.95
CA ARG A 60 4.73 15.22 19.08
C ARG A 60 4.47 16.72 19.25
N PRO A 61 3.20 17.19 19.20
CA PRO A 61 2.88 18.62 19.25
C PRO A 61 3.44 19.34 20.47
N ASP A 62 3.38 18.69 21.64
CA ASP A 62 3.92 19.26 22.89
C ASP A 62 5.43 19.51 22.82
N ARG A 63 6.18 18.55 22.28
CA ARG A 63 7.63 18.67 22.10
C ARG A 63 7.98 19.75 21.08
N LEU A 64 7.23 19.82 19.98
CA LEU A 64 7.44 20.86 18.96
C LEU A 64 7.17 22.26 19.52
N ARG A 65 6.14 22.41 20.35
CA ARG A 65 5.84 23.67 21.06
C ARG A 65 6.94 24.07 22.03
N GLU A 66 7.39 23.14 22.87
CA GLU A 66 8.51 23.37 23.79
C GLU A 66 9.79 23.77 23.03
N LEU A 67 10.11 23.08 21.93
CA LEU A 67 11.26 23.42 21.08
C LEU A 67 11.11 24.80 20.42
N ALA A 68 9.91 25.17 20.00
CA ALA A 68 9.63 26.49 19.42
C ALA A 68 9.78 27.61 20.47
N GLU A 69 9.31 27.38 21.70
CA GLU A 69 9.46 28.30 22.83
C GLU A 69 10.93 28.51 23.20
N ILE A 70 11.71 27.43 23.32
CA ILE A 70 13.15 27.52 23.65
C ILE A 70 13.94 28.23 22.55
N ASN A 71 13.51 28.15 21.28
CA ASN A 71 14.18 28.77 20.13
C ASN A 71 13.45 30.03 19.62
N PHE A 72 12.66 30.68 20.48
CA PHE A 72 11.79 31.78 20.08
C PHE A 72 12.55 32.94 19.42
N ASP A 73 13.70 33.34 19.96
CA ASP A 73 14.51 34.45 19.42
C ASP A 73 14.86 34.29 17.94
N ARG A 74 15.01 33.04 17.49
CA ARG A 74 15.32 32.72 16.09
C ARG A 74 14.08 32.46 15.25
N LEU A 75 13.09 31.77 15.83
CA LEU A 75 11.94 31.27 15.07
C LEU A 75 10.79 32.27 15.01
N GLY A 76 10.59 33.09 16.04
CA GLY A 76 9.48 34.06 16.14
C GLY A 76 8.10 33.41 16.07
N LEU A 77 7.99 32.12 16.37
CA LEU A 77 6.76 31.36 16.24
C LEU A 77 5.91 31.49 17.51
N LEU A 78 4.61 31.76 17.32
CA LEU A 78 3.61 31.77 18.37
C LEU A 78 2.61 30.63 18.16
N PRO A 79 1.97 30.12 19.23
CA PRO A 79 0.91 29.14 19.11
C PRO A 79 -0.20 29.64 18.19
N LEU A 80 -0.77 28.72 17.39
CA LEU A 80 -1.85 29.07 16.48
C LEU A 80 -3.12 29.37 17.29
N ALA A 81 -3.70 30.54 17.07
CA ALA A 81 -4.94 30.96 17.70
C ALA A 81 -6.15 30.68 16.78
N PRO A 82 -7.34 30.39 17.31
CA PRO A 82 -8.54 30.14 16.52
C PRO A 82 -8.84 31.23 15.49
N GLU A 83 -8.52 32.48 15.81
CA GLU A 83 -8.77 33.66 14.97
C GLU A 83 -7.85 33.72 13.75
N GLN A 84 -6.76 32.93 13.73
CA GLN A 84 -5.82 32.85 12.61
C GLN A 84 -6.26 31.83 11.54
N PHE A 85 -7.26 31.00 11.81
CA PHE A 85 -7.85 30.15 10.79
C PHE A 85 -8.72 30.97 9.83
N GLY A 86 -8.55 30.75 8.53
CA GLY A 86 -9.42 31.35 7.52
C GLY A 86 -10.86 30.90 7.70
N LYS A 87 -11.80 31.84 7.52
CA LYS A 87 -13.23 31.53 7.53
C LYS A 87 -13.62 30.82 6.24
N VAL A 88 -14.72 30.05 6.28
CA VAL A 88 -15.21 29.26 5.13
C VAL A 88 -15.48 30.14 3.91
N ASP A 89 -15.98 31.36 4.12
CA ASP A 89 -16.23 32.37 3.08
C ASP A 89 -14.95 32.98 2.48
N GLN A 90 -13.78 32.74 3.09
CA GLN A 90 -12.47 33.18 2.62
C GLN A 90 -11.76 32.10 1.79
N VAL A 91 -12.34 30.90 1.68
CA VAL A 91 -11.81 29.80 0.88
C VAL A 91 -12.47 29.82 -0.50
N ALA A 92 -11.67 30.02 -1.55
CA ALA A 92 -12.17 29.91 -2.92
C ALA A 92 -12.57 28.45 -3.22
N TYR A 93 -13.86 28.22 -3.42
CA TYR A 93 -14.35 26.93 -3.92
C TYR A 93 -14.12 26.83 -5.43
N PRO A 94 -13.75 25.65 -5.95
CA PRO A 94 -13.73 25.44 -7.39
C PRO A 94 -15.11 25.74 -7.97
N ALA A 95 -15.14 26.38 -9.14
CA ALA A 95 -16.38 26.64 -9.85
C ALA A 95 -17.14 25.32 -10.02
N GLN A 96 -18.38 25.26 -9.52
CA GLN A 96 -19.26 24.13 -9.80
C GLN A 96 -19.63 24.20 -11.27
N VAL A 97 -18.87 23.50 -12.11
CA VAL A 97 -19.23 23.30 -13.50
C VAL A 97 -20.39 22.30 -13.49
N SER A 98 -21.61 22.82 -13.46
CA SER A 98 -22.81 22.01 -13.63
C SER A 98 -22.84 21.48 -15.06
N ASN A 99 -22.22 20.31 -15.27
CA ASN A 99 -22.31 19.55 -16.52
C ASN A 99 -23.68 18.86 -16.69
N PHE A 100 -24.64 19.13 -15.81
CA PHE A 100 -25.98 18.61 -15.90
C PHE A 100 -26.81 19.50 -16.83
N VAL A 101 -26.87 19.13 -18.10
CA VAL A 101 -27.91 19.58 -18.99
C VAL A 101 -29.15 18.73 -18.67
N ILE A 102 -30.18 19.32 -18.06
CA ILE A 102 -31.46 18.65 -17.87
C ILE A 102 -32.15 18.60 -19.24
N THR A 103 -31.97 17.50 -19.96
CA THR A 103 -32.53 17.32 -21.31
C THR A 103 -33.97 16.83 -21.29
N GLU A 104 -34.39 16.13 -20.23
CA GLU A 104 -35.74 15.55 -20.13
C GLU A 104 -36.27 15.63 -18.69
N PRO A 105 -36.94 16.75 -18.32
CA PRO A 105 -37.64 16.80 -17.05
C PRO A 105 -38.88 15.90 -17.10
N VAL A 106 -38.93 14.88 -16.23
CA VAL A 106 -40.14 14.09 -16.01
C VAL A 106 -40.96 14.75 -14.91
N ASP A 107 -42.16 15.21 -15.25
CA ASP A 107 -43.08 15.84 -14.31
C ASP A 107 -43.81 14.77 -13.48
N VAL A 108 -43.47 14.67 -12.19
CA VAL A 108 -44.06 13.68 -11.28
C VAL A 108 -45.18 14.36 -10.49
N SER A 109 -46.40 14.33 -11.04
CA SER A 109 -47.59 14.67 -10.25
C SER A 109 -47.95 13.49 -9.34
N SER A 110 -47.69 13.63 -8.05
CA SER A 110 -48.19 12.74 -7.00
C SER A 110 -49.72 12.70 -7.05
N ARG A 111 -50.27 11.63 -7.63
CA ARG A 111 -51.71 11.39 -7.72
C ARG A 111 -52.23 10.76 -6.43
N GLY A 112 -53.02 11.50 -5.66
CA GLY A 112 -53.95 10.95 -4.67
C GLY A 112 -53.66 11.32 -3.23
N GLY A 113 -53.98 12.56 -2.85
CA GLY A 113 -54.21 12.97 -1.47
C GLY A 113 -55.64 13.49 -1.32
N MET A 114 -56.60 12.57 -1.29
CA MET A 114 -57.91 12.73 -0.64
C MET A 114 -58.26 11.42 0.04
#